data_AF-A0A4Q3FIS3-F1
#
_entry.id   AF-A0A4Q3FIS3-F1
#
_cell.length_a   1.000
_cell.length_b   1.000
_cell.length_c   1.000
_cell.angle_alpha   90.00
_cell.angle_beta   90.00
_cell.angle_gamma   90.00
#
_symmetry.space_group_name_H-M   'P 1'
#
loop_
_entity.id
_entity.type
_entity.pdbx_description
1 polymer ?
#
loop_
_entity_poly.entity_id
_entity_poly.type
_entity_poly.pdbx_seq_one_letter_code
_entity_poly.pdbx_strand_id
1 'polypeptide(L)' 'MTTFSLKAQKFNVATFNIRYANPGDTGNLWADRAPVVSNLIRFHDFDVFGIQEGLKNQIDDISAALP' A
#
# COMPACT_ATOMS: atom_id res chain seq x y z
N MET A 1 2.12 -40.15 -22.76
CA MET A 1 2.78 -38.82 -22.89
C MET A 1 2.11 -37.92 -21.88
N THR A 2 2.80 -37.50 -20.82
CA THR A 2 2.21 -36.68 -19.74
C THR A 2 2.24 -35.22 -20.16
N THR A 3 1.09 -34.56 -20.19
CA THR A 3 0.97 -33.15 -20.57
C THR A 3 1.16 -32.28 -19.33
N PHE A 4 2.18 -31.43 -19.32
CA PHE A 4 2.34 -30.41 -18.29
C PHE A 4 1.61 -29.12 -18.71
N SER A 5 0.69 -28.64 -17.88
CA SER A 5 0.07 -27.32 -18.05
C SER A 5 0.88 -26.29 -17.27
N LEU A 6 1.50 -25.34 -17.98
CA LEU A 6 2.09 -24.16 -17.34
C LEU A 6 0.99 -23.14 -17.05
N LYS A 7 0.99 -22.56 -15.85
CA LYS A 7 0.10 -21.46 -15.44
C LYS A 7 0.95 -20.20 -15.39
N ALA A 8 0.56 -19.16 -16.13
CA ALA A 8 1.13 -17.82 -15.96
C ALA A 8 0.46 -17.11 -14.78
N GLN A 9 1.23 -16.30 -14.04
CA GLN A 9 0.73 -15.40 -13.01
C GLN A 9 0.96 -13.96 -13.45
N LYS A 10 0.00 -13.10 -13.15
CA LYS A 10 0.15 -11.65 -13.27
C LYS A 10 0.16 -11.09 -11.84
N PHE A 11 1.10 -10.20 -11.57
CA PHE A 11 1.16 -9.46 -10.31
C PHE A 11 1.18 -7.97 -10.61
N ASN A 12 0.35 -7.21 -9.90
CA ASN A 12 0.38 -5.76 -9.83
C ASN A 12 1.27 -5.37 -8.64
N VAL A 13 2.54 -5.05 -8.94
CA VAL A 13 3.53 -4.71 -7.92
C VAL A 13 3.78 -3.20 -7.89
N ALA A 14 3.88 -2.61 -6.70
CA ALA A 14 4.07 -1.17 -6.54
C ALA A 14 5.16 -0.79 -5.52
N THR A 15 5.64 0.44 -5.65
CA THR A 15 6.43 1.14 -4.63
C THR A 15 5.79 2.47 -4.33
N PHE A 16 5.67 2.85 -3.06
CA PHE A 16 5.00 4.07 -2.65
C PHE A 16 5.66 4.69 -1.40
N ASN A 17 6.32 5.83 -1.56
CA ASN A 17 6.72 6.63 -0.41
C ASN A 17 5.48 7.34 0.13
N ILE A 18 5.05 6.94 1.34
CA ILE A 18 3.82 7.45 1.95
C ILE A 18 4.07 8.64 2.87
N ARG A 19 5.31 9.15 2.96
CA ARG A 19 5.75 10.26 3.82
C ARG A 19 5.47 10.01 5.31
N TYR A 20 6.51 10.00 6.16
CA TYR A 20 6.31 9.70 7.58
C TYR A 20 5.37 10.72 8.24
N ALA A 21 4.70 10.29 9.31
CA ALA A 21 3.77 11.13 10.07
C ALA A 21 4.53 12.19 10.87
N ASN A 22 4.97 13.26 10.20
CA ASN A 22 5.61 14.40 10.81
C ASN A 22 4.58 15.34 11.45
N PRO A 23 4.64 15.60 12.78
CA PRO A 23 3.74 16.57 13.43
C PRO A 23 3.86 18.00 12.91
N GLY A 24 4.99 18.34 12.25
CA GLY A 24 5.20 19.65 11.64
C GLY A 24 4.59 19.82 10.25
N ASP A 25 4.02 18.77 9.64
CA ASP A 25 3.35 18.90 8.34
C ASP A 25 2.05 19.71 8.51
N THR A 26 1.82 20.72 7.66
CA THR A 26 0.64 21.59 7.73
C THR A 26 -0.31 21.29 6.57
N GLY A 27 -1.58 21.00 6.86
CA GLY A 27 -2.61 20.73 5.85
C GLY A 27 -2.44 19.41 5.08
N ASN A 28 -1.46 18.59 5.46
CA ASN A 28 -1.14 17.29 4.85
C ASN A 28 -0.71 16.28 5.93
N LEU A 29 -1.35 16.36 7.11
CA LEU A 29 -1.06 15.46 8.21
C LEU A 29 -1.38 14.01 7.82
N TRP A 30 -0.72 13.05 8.47
CA TRP A 30 -0.99 11.64 8.20
C TRP A 30 -2.47 11.28 8.40
N ALA A 31 -3.13 11.83 9.43
CA ALA A 31 -4.55 11.59 9.69
C ALA A 31 -5.45 11.94 8.49
N ASP A 32 -5.09 12.98 7.73
CA ASP A 32 -5.82 13.39 6.52
C ASP A 32 -5.48 12.50 5.32
N ARG A 33 -4.24 12.00 5.27
CA ARG A 33 -3.71 11.21 4.14
C ARG A 33 -4.01 9.72 4.24
N ALA A 34 -4.14 9.16 5.44
CA ALA A 34 -4.29 7.72 5.66
C ALA A 34 -5.47 7.11 4.87
N PRO A 35 -6.69 7.68 4.87
CA PRO A 35 -7.80 7.14 4.09
C PRO A 35 -7.52 7.15 2.58
N VAL A 36 -6.86 8.21 2.08
CA VAL A 36 -6.55 8.37 0.66
C VAL A 36 -5.46 7.38 0.23
N VAL A 37 -4.41 7.20 1.04
CA VAL A 37 -3.34 6.23 0.79
C VAL A 37 -3.91 4.81 0.69
N SER A 38 -4.75 4.39 1.65
CA SER A 38 -5.39 3.08 1.62
C SER A 38 -6.38 2.94 0.44
N ASN A 39 -7.05 4.02 0.04
CA ASN A 39 -7.90 4.02 -1.16
C ASN A 39 -7.08 3.82 -2.43
N LEU A 40 -5.92 4.46 -2.55
CA LEU A 40 -5.04 4.29 -3.73
C LEU A 40 -4.52 2.86 -3.81
N ILE A 41 -4.09 2.26 -2.69
CA ILE A 41 -3.65 0.86 -2.65
C ILE A 41 -4.76 -0.09 -3.15
N ARG A 42 -6.00 0.11 -2.70
CA ARG A 42 -7.16 -0.69 -3.13
C ARG A 42 -7.57 -0.42 -4.57
N PHE A 43 -7.60 0.85 -4.98
CA PHE A 43 -8.02 1.27 -6.32
C PHE A 43 -7.09 0.71 -7.40
N HIS A 44 -5.80 0.68 -7.13
CA HIS A 44 -4.80 0.13 -8.05
C HIS A 44 -4.63 -1.39 -7.94
N ASP A 45 -5.35 -2.04 -7.03
CA ASP A 45 -5.40 -3.50 -6.88
C ASP A 45 -3.98 -4.11 -6.81
N PHE A 46 -3.18 -3.59 -5.88
CA PHE A 46 -1.81 -4.06 -5.66
C PHE A 46 -1.79 -5.42 -4.97
N ASP A 47 -1.15 -6.40 -5.61
CA ASP A 47 -0.91 -7.72 -5.00
C ASP A 47 0.24 -7.66 -3.99
N VAL A 48 1.28 -6.88 -4.32
CA VAL A 48 2.46 -6.67 -3.48
C VAL A 48 2.88 -5.22 -3.60
N PHE A 49 3.09 -4.54 -2.48
CA PHE A 49 3.59 -3.17 -2.51
C PHE A 49 4.61 -2.95 -1.40
N GLY A 50 5.65 -2.21 -1.74
CA GLY A 50 6.62 -1.69 -0.77
C GLY A 50 6.28 -0.26 -0.42
N ILE A 51 6.30 0.06 0.88
CA ILE A 51 6.19 1.45 1.34
C ILE A 51 7.54 1.98 1.84
N GLN A 52 7.75 3.28 1.72
CA GLN A 52 8.85 4.00 2.38
C GLN A 52 8.30 5.02 3.36
N GLU A 53 9.12 5.38 4.36
CA GLU A 53 8.77 6.31 5.45
C GLU A 53 7.56 5.88 6.31
N GLY A 54 7.11 4.63 6.23
CA GLY A 54 5.99 4.14 7.04
C GLY A 54 6.38 3.88 8.49
N LEU A 55 5.98 4.78 9.40
CA LEU A 55 6.06 4.53 10.84
C LEU A 55 5.05 3.44 11.26
N LYS A 56 5.28 2.81 12.42
CA LYS A 56 4.46 1.68 12.90
C LYS A 56 2.96 1.99 12.93
N ASN A 57 2.58 3.16 13.45
CA ASN A 57 1.18 3.58 13.48
C ASN A 57 0.59 3.76 12.07
N GLN A 58 1.37 4.29 11.11
CA GLN A 58 0.91 4.43 9.73
C GLN A 58 0.70 3.08 9.05
N ILE A 59 1.56 2.10 9.36
CA ILE A 59 1.41 0.72 8.89
C ILE A 59 0.15 0.09 9.51
N ASP A 60 -0.09 0.31 10.80
CA ASP A 60 -1.28 -0.20 11.48
C ASP A 60 -2.56 0.38 10.90
N ASP A 61 -2.58 1.69 10.62
CA ASP A 61 -3.71 2.37 9.98
C ASP A 61 -3.99 1.83 8.57
N ILE A 62 -2.94 1.59 7.77
CA ILE A 62 -3.08 0.96 6.45
C ILE A 62 -3.61 -0.47 6.60
N SER A 63 -2.99 -1.28 7.47
CA SER A 63 -3.37 -2.67 7.70
C SER A 63 -4.82 -2.81 8.13
N ALA A 64 -5.30 -1.94 9.02
CA ALA A 64 -6.70 -1.91 9.47
C ALA A 64 -7.69 -1.49 8.37
N ALA A 65 -7.23 -0.81 7.32
CA ALA A 65 -8.05 -0.31 6.22
C ALA A 65 -8.03 -1.19 4.96
N LEU A 66 -7.18 -2.20 4.92
CA LEU A 66 -7.11 -3.18 3.82
C LEU A 66 -7.92 -4.44 4.18
N PRO A 67 -8.51 -5.12 3.18
CA PRO A 67 -9.35 -6.31 3.38
C PRO A 67 -8.57 -7.57 3.74
#